data_AF-A0A0X3RTZ6-F1
#
_entry.id   AF-A0A0X3RTZ6-F1
#
_cell.length_a   1.000
_cell.length_b   1.000
_cell.length_c   1.000
_cell.angle_alpha   90.00
_cell.angle_beta   90.00
_cell.angle_gamma   90.00
#
_symmetry.space_group_name_H-M   'P 1'
#
loop_
_entity.id
_entity.type
_entity.pdbx_description
1 polymer ?
#
loop_
_entity_poly.entity_id
_entity_poly.type
_entity_poly.pdbx_seq_one_letter_code
_entity_poly.pdbx_strand_id
1 'polypeptide(L)'
;MWLWQDLDHFAFNVSERLSGNEGYRSDEQFSPVAEELAFRAQIHVQQLRDRFPDLEAAASHLAAQPVRRGWFWEPWHAGVTAALVGDVALARQRFAAVLDEEPIAPWMEDAQKTTRELITMAQNRNAVRAWALSNIASCRHRLGLSPAPLARIFGTGEGVQLDCGPNDLV
;
A
#
# COMPACT_ATOMS: atom_id res chain seq x y z
N MET A 1 -1.97 -4.87 -3.44
CA MET A 1 -0.78 -4.04 -3.15
C MET A 1 -1.23 -2.76 -2.50
N TRP A 2 -0.51 -2.28 -1.48
CA TRP A 2 -0.87 -1.07 -0.76
C TRP A 2 -0.34 0.24 -1.41
N LEU A 3 0.46 0.12 -2.48
CA LEU A 3 0.99 1.19 -3.37
C LEU A 3 1.88 2.27 -2.72
N TRP A 4 1.99 2.33 -1.39
CA TRP A 4 2.87 3.26 -0.69
C TRP A 4 4.35 2.81 -0.65
N GLN A 5 4.66 1.63 -1.20
CA GLN A 5 6.00 1.25 -1.61
C GLN A 5 6.15 1.72 -3.05
N ASP A 6 7.01 2.70 -3.29
CA ASP A 6 7.25 3.22 -4.63
C ASP A 6 8.03 2.19 -5.46
N LEU A 7 7.28 1.26 -6.06
CA LEU A 7 7.77 0.20 -6.95
C LEU A 7 7.27 0.42 -8.38
N ASP A 8 8.06 -0.02 -9.36
CA ASP A 8 7.71 -0.09 -10.79
C ASP A 8 7.16 -1.46 -11.22
N HIS A 9 6.93 -2.36 -10.27
CA HIS A 9 6.38 -3.68 -10.51
C HIS A 9 5.34 -4.02 -9.45
N PHE A 10 4.49 -5.02 -9.75
CA PHE A 10 3.46 -5.46 -8.82
C PHE A 10 4.05 -6.32 -7.71
N ALA A 11 3.79 -5.92 -6.46
CA ALA A 11 4.03 -6.71 -5.26
C ALA A 11 2.68 -7.07 -4.59
N PHE A 12 2.53 -8.33 -4.20
CA PHE A 12 1.30 -8.81 -3.57
C PHE A 12 1.49 -8.93 -2.06
N ASN A 13 0.97 -7.93 -1.35
CA ASN A 13 1.10 -7.84 0.12
C ASN A 13 0.08 -8.71 0.87
N VAL A 14 -0.96 -9.14 0.16
CA VAL A 14 -1.95 -10.13 0.60
C VAL A 14 -2.22 -10.99 -0.61
N SER A 15 -1.60 -12.16 -0.69
CA SER A 15 -1.92 -13.15 -1.71
C SER A 15 -1.73 -14.57 -1.19
N GLU A 16 -2.59 -15.44 -1.66
CA GLU A 16 -2.38 -16.88 -1.68
C GLU A 16 -2.34 -17.29 -3.14
N ARG A 17 -1.48 -18.26 -3.48
CA ARG A 17 -1.49 -18.83 -4.82
C ARG A 17 -2.78 -19.65 -4.97
N LEU A 18 -3.68 -19.18 -5.82
CA LEU A 18 -5.02 -19.77 -5.98
C LEU A 18 -5.04 -21.02 -6.87
N SER A 19 -4.05 -21.20 -7.75
CA SER A 19 -3.97 -22.36 -8.66
C SER A 19 -2.58 -22.59 -9.27
N GLY A 20 -2.44 -23.72 -9.97
CA GLY A 20 -1.29 -24.01 -10.83
C GLY A 20 -1.23 -23.13 -12.09
N ASN A 21 -0.23 -23.36 -12.93
CA ASN A 21 -0.03 -22.63 -14.19
C ASN A 21 -0.57 -23.47 -15.36
N GLU A 22 -1.32 -22.87 -16.28
CA GLU A 22 -1.64 -23.46 -17.58
C GLU A 22 -0.79 -22.79 -18.67
N GLY A 23 -0.14 -23.59 -19.51
CA GLY A 23 0.67 -23.07 -20.61
C GLY A 23 -0.18 -22.73 -21.83
N TYR A 24 0.05 -21.55 -22.42
CA TYR A 24 -0.61 -21.12 -23.64
C TYR A 24 -0.19 -21.97 -24.85
N ARG A 25 -1.18 -22.46 -25.62
CA ARG A 25 -0.95 -23.21 -26.88
C ARG A 25 -1.72 -22.62 -28.06
N SER A 26 -2.97 -22.22 -27.84
CA SER A 26 -3.80 -21.48 -28.80
C SER A 26 -4.90 -20.72 -28.07
N ASP A 27 -5.53 -19.77 -28.76
CA ASP A 27 -6.66 -19.02 -28.22
C ASP A 27 -7.83 -19.93 -27.87
N GLU A 28 -8.14 -20.95 -28.68
CA GLU A 28 -9.25 -21.88 -28.41
C GLU A 28 -9.03 -22.67 -27.12
N GLN A 29 -7.79 -23.04 -26.83
CA GLN A 29 -7.45 -23.76 -25.60
C GLN A 29 -7.42 -22.82 -24.38
N PHE A 30 -6.90 -21.60 -24.54
CA PHE A 30 -6.63 -20.70 -23.43
C PHE A 30 -7.81 -19.79 -23.06
N SER A 31 -8.70 -19.48 -24.01
CA SER A 31 -9.89 -18.66 -23.77
C SER A 31 -10.73 -19.11 -22.56
N PRO A 32 -11.13 -20.40 -22.41
CA PRO A 32 -11.90 -20.82 -21.25
C PRO A 32 -11.13 -20.68 -19.93
N VAL A 33 -9.79 -20.82 -19.97
CA VAL A 33 -8.93 -20.62 -18.79
C VAL A 33 -8.84 -19.14 -18.43
N ALA A 34 -8.70 -18.27 -19.42
CA ALA A 34 -8.66 -16.83 -19.23
C ALA A 34 -10.00 -16.30 -18.68
N GLU A 35 -11.13 -16.81 -19.18
CA GLU A 35 -12.47 -16.47 -18.67
C GLU A 35 -12.65 -16.87 -17.21
N GLU A 36 -12.27 -18.10 -16.84
CA GLU A 36 -12.32 -18.57 -15.46
C GLU A 36 -11.41 -17.75 -14.53
N LEU A 37 -10.20 -17.41 -14.99
CA LEU A 37 -9.28 -16.54 -14.25
C LEU A 37 -9.86 -15.14 -14.06
N ALA A 38 -10.49 -14.57 -15.09
CA ALA A 38 -11.13 -13.26 -15.02
C ALA A 38 -12.30 -13.27 -14.02
N PHE A 39 -13.12 -14.32 -14.03
CA PHE A 39 -14.23 -14.49 -13.09
C PHE A 39 -13.73 -14.61 -11.64
N ARG A 40 -12.71 -15.43 -11.39
CA ARG A 40 -12.09 -15.55 -10.06
C ARG A 40 -11.47 -14.23 -9.60
N ALA A 41 -10.77 -13.53 -10.49
CA ALA A 41 -10.18 -12.24 -10.19
C ALA A 41 -11.25 -11.23 -9.77
N GLN A 42 -12.41 -11.21 -10.45
CA GLN A 42 -13.54 -10.36 -10.07
C GLN A 42 -14.03 -10.68 -8.65
N ILE A 43 -14.23 -11.97 -8.34
CA ILE A 43 -14.66 -12.41 -7.00
C ILE A 43 -13.64 -11.99 -5.93
N HIS A 44 -12.35 -12.25 -6.15
CA HIS A 44 -11.32 -11.92 -5.17
C HIS A 44 -11.14 -10.42 -4.99
N VAL A 45 -11.29 -9.62 -6.05
CA VAL A 45 -11.30 -8.15 -5.94
C VAL A 45 -12.46 -7.71 -5.06
N GLN A 46 -13.65 -8.30 -5.19
CA GLN A 46 -14.79 -7.97 -4.33
C GLN A 46 -14.52 -8.36 -2.88
N GLN A 47 -14.03 -9.58 -2.63
CA GLN A 47 -13.66 -10.04 -1.28
C GLN A 47 -12.62 -9.12 -0.61
N LEU A 48 -11.62 -8.67 -1.38
CA LEU A 48 -10.61 -7.74 -0.86
C LEU A 48 -11.21 -6.37 -0.54
N ARG A 49 -12.14 -5.87 -1.35
CA ARG A 49 -12.86 -4.61 -1.08
C ARG A 49 -13.75 -4.72 0.15
N ASP A 50 -14.44 -5.85 0.31
CA ASP A 50 -15.29 -6.10 1.48
C ASP A 50 -14.46 -6.25 2.76
N ARG A 51 -13.27 -6.85 2.65
CA ARG A 51 -12.33 -7.02 3.78
C ARG A 51 -11.62 -5.73 4.17
N PHE A 52 -11.30 -4.89 3.19
CA PHE A 52 -10.56 -3.64 3.37
C PHE A 52 -11.35 -2.44 2.82
N PRO A 53 -12.51 -2.12 3.42
CA PRO A 53 -13.35 -1.02 2.95
C PRO A 53 -12.71 0.35 3.18
N ASP A 54 -11.83 0.44 4.18
CA ASP A 54 -11.14 1.66 4.59
C ASP A 54 -9.75 1.37 5.17
N LEU A 55 -9.04 2.44 5.52
CA LEU A 55 -7.69 2.38 6.08
C LEU A 55 -7.68 1.73 7.46
N GLU A 56 -8.70 1.98 8.28
CA GLU A 56 -8.87 1.47 9.63
C GLU A 56 -8.99 -0.06 9.64
N ALA A 57 -9.74 -0.64 8.69
CA ALA A 57 -9.84 -2.08 8.49
C ALA A 57 -8.49 -2.69 8.09
N ALA A 58 -7.75 -2.03 7.17
CA ALA A 58 -6.41 -2.48 6.79
C ALA A 58 -5.43 -2.41 7.97
N ALA A 59 -5.46 -1.32 8.74
CA ALA A 59 -4.63 -1.14 9.93
C ALA A 59 -4.94 -2.21 10.98
N SER A 60 -6.22 -2.47 11.26
CA SER A 60 -6.65 -3.51 12.20
C SER A 60 -6.18 -4.90 11.77
N HIS A 61 -6.31 -5.22 10.48
CA HIS A 61 -5.86 -6.50 9.94
C HIS A 61 -4.35 -6.69 10.07
N LEU A 62 -3.55 -5.69 9.71
CA LEU A 62 -2.08 -5.75 9.79
C LEU A 62 -1.59 -5.72 11.24
N ALA A 63 -2.26 -4.98 12.12
CA ALA A 63 -1.96 -4.95 13.55
C ALA A 63 -2.15 -6.31 14.23
N ALA A 64 -3.13 -7.11 13.76
CA ALA A 64 -3.39 -8.45 14.28
C ALA A 64 -2.32 -9.48 13.86
N GLN A 65 -1.47 -9.18 12.87
CA GLN A 65 -0.42 -10.10 12.43
C GLN A 65 0.73 -10.12 13.45
N PRO A 66 1.26 -11.31 13.81
CA PRO A 66 2.39 -11.41 14.72
C PRO A 66 3.67 -10.86 14.07
N VAL A 67 4.55 -10.24 14.86
CA VAL A 67 5.90 -9.92 14.38
C VAL A 67 6.69 -11.22 14.29
N ARG A 68 7.23 -11.53 13.12
CA ARG A 68 8.06 -12.72 12.87
C ARG A 68 9.40 -12.30 12.29
N ARG A 69 10.49 -12.88 12.82
CA ARG A 69 11.83 -12.68 12.27
C ARG A 69 11.90 -13.20 10.83
N GLY A 70 12.53 -12.46 9.94
CA GLY A 70 12.65 -12.78 8.51
C GLY A 70 11.44 -12.40 7.66
N TRP A 71 10.39 -11.80 8.25
CA TRP A 71 9.20 -11.33 7.54
C TRP A 71 9.18 -9.81 7.49
N PHE A 72 10.14 -9.22 6.78
CA PHE A 72 10.41 -7.77 6.78
C PHE A 72 9.19 -6.88 6.45
N TRP A 73 8.40 -7.27 5.45
CA TRP A 73 7.31 -6.42 4.94
C TRP A 73 6.07 -6.38 5.82
N GLU A 74 5.79 -7.42 6.61
CA GLU A 74 4.63 -7.45 7.52
C GLU A 74 4.68 -6.34 8.58
N PRO A 75 5.72 -6.23 9.44
CA PRO A 75 5.84 -5.16 10.40
C PRO A 75 6.02 -3.80 9.70
N TRP A 76 6.65 -3.74 8.52
CA TRP A 76 6.76 -2.48 7.78
C TRP A 76 5.38 -1.94 7.38
N HIS A 77 4.54 -2.79 6.78
CA HIS A 77 3.16 -2.42 6.43
C HIS A 77 2.32 -2.07 7.65
N ALA A 78 2.39 -2.88 8.71
CA ALA A 78 1.67 -2.61 9.96
C ALA A 78 2.07 -1.25 10.56
N GLY A 79 3.36 -0.91 10.53
CA GLY A 79 3.88 0.37 10.99
C GLY A 79 3.35 1.56 10.18
N VAL A 80 3.36 1.44 8.85
CA VAL A 80 2.81 2.47 7.96
C VAL A 80 1.32 2.69 8.23
N THR A 81 0.51 1.63 8.30
CA THR A 81 -0.93 1.77 8.55
C THR A 81 -1.22 2.30 9.94
N ALA A 82 -0.48 1.88 10.97
CA ALA A 82 -0.61 2.40 12.33
C ALA A 82 -0.33 3.90 12.38
N ALA A 83 0.74 4.37 11.72
CA ALA A 83 1.06 5.79 11.65
C ALA A 83 -0.02 6.59 10.90
N LEU A 84 -0.60 6.03 9.83
CA LEU A 84 -1.67 6.65 9.06
C LEU A 84 -2.99 6.78 9.83
N VAL A 85 -3.30 5.86 10.76
CA VAL A 85 -4.48 5.96 11.64
C VAL A 85 -4.20 6.70 12.95
N GLY A 86 -2.95 7.07 13.21
CA GLY A 86 -2.53 7.83 14.39
C GLY A 86 -2.13 6.98 15.61
N ASP A 87 -2.00 5.66 15.46
CA ASP A 87 -1.46 4.78 16.50
C ASP A 87 0.08 4.85 16.51
N VAL A 88 0.61 5.92 17.12
CA VAL A 88 2.04 6.20 17.20
C VAL A 88 2.80 5.10 17.95
N ALA A 89 2.19 4.51 18.98
CA ALA A 89 2.83 3.49 19.81
C ALA A 89 3.04 2.21 19.00
N LEU A 90 1.99 1.72 18.35
CA LEU A 90 2.09 0.56 17.47
C LEU A 90 3.01 0.83 16.28
N ALA A 91 2.94 2.01 15.67
CA ALA A 91 3.82 2.38 14.57
C ALA A 91 5.30 2.23 14.96
N ARG A 92 5.69 2.83 16.10
CA ARG A 92 7.06 2.73 16.63
C ARG A 92 7.47 1.30 16.94
N GLN A 93 6.59 0.53 17.57
CA GLN A 93 6.87 -0.88 17.86
C GLN A 93 7.15 -1.67 16.57
N ARG A 94 6.32 -1.49 15.55
CA ARG A 94 6.45 -2.21 14.27
C ARG A 94 7.67 -1.76 13.48
N PHE A 95 7.95 -0.46 13.45
CA PHE A 95 9.17 0.06 12.83
C PHE A 95 10.45 -0.36 13.56
N ALA A 96 10.43 -0.49 14.89
CA ALA A 96 11.57 -1.04 15.63
C ALA A 96 11.90 -2.47 15.17
N ALA A 97 10.88 -3.32 14.95
CA ALA A 97 11.10 -4.66 14.42
C ALA A 97 11.71 -4.66 13.01
N VAL A 98 11.35 -3.70 12.16
CA VAL A 98 11.98 -3.54 10.82
C VAL A 98 13.46 -3.15 10.93
N LEU A 99 13.79 -2.27 11.89
CA LEU A 99 15.15 -1.79 12.09
C LEU A 99 16.06 -2.80 12.81
N ASP A 100 15.48 -3.81 13.47
CA ASP A 100 16.21 -4.91 14.11
C ASP A 100 16.65 -6.01 13.11
N GLU A 101 16.05 -6.06 11.92
CA GLU A 101 16.46 -6.98 10.87
C GLU A 101 17.82 -6.59 10.27
N GLU A 102 18.69 -7.57 10.04
CA GLU A 102 19.97 -7.37 9.37
C GLU A 102 19.72 -7.10 7.86
N PRO A 103 20.17 -5.96 7.32
CA PRO A 103 19.97 -5.65 5.91
C PRO A 103 20.90 -6.50 5.04
N ILE A 104 20.37 -7.60 4.49
CA ILE A 104 21.12 -8.51 3.62
C ILE A 104 21.07 -8.09 2.13
N ALA A 105 20.35 -7.03 1.80
CA ALA A 105 20.17 -6.54 0.44
C ALA A 105 19.92 -5.03 0.40
N PRO A 106 20.29 -4.33 -0.70
CA PRO A 106 20.13 -2.87 -0.81
C PRO A 106 18.69 -2.39 -0.60
N TRP A 107 17.69 -3.15 -1.07
CA TRP A 107 16.28 -2.78 -0.89
C TRP A 107 15.86 -2.74 0.60
N MET A 108 16.52 -3.51 1.47
CA MET A 108 16.28 -3.47 2.92
C MET A 108 16.85 -2.20 3.53
N GLU A 109 18.05 -1.77 3.10
CA GLU A 109 18.68 -0.53 3.55
C GLU A 109 17.80 0.68 3.20
N ASP A 110 17.32 0.72 1.97
CA ASP A 110 16.39 1.76 1.49
C ASP A 110 15.10 1.77 2.31
N ALA A 111 14.49 0.60 2.51
CA ALA A 111 13.26 0.50 3.31
C ALA A 111 13.48 0.86 4.78
N GLN A 112 14.64 0.53 5.37
CA GLN A 112 15.01 0.95 6.72
C GLN A 112 15.28 2.46 6.80
N LYS A 113 15.86 3.07 5.76
CA LYS A 113 16.00 4.53 5.68
C LYS A 113 14.62 5.21 5.68
N THR A 114 13.70 4.77 4.82
CA THR A 114 12.31 5.26 4.82
C THR A 114 11.62 5.01 6.16
N THR A 115 11.91 3.88 6.82
CA THR A 115 11.39 3.59 8.16
C THR A 115 11.83 4.62 9.20
N ARG A 116 13.10 5.05 9.17
CA ARG A 116 13.60 6.11 10.06
C ARG A 116 12.90 7.44 9.80
N GLU A 117 12.68 7.80 8.53
CA GLU A 117 11.91 8.99 8.15
C GLU A 117 10.45 8.91 8.66
N LEU A 118 9.82 7.75 8.56
CA LEU A 118 8.46 7.54 9.07
C LEU A 118 8.38 7.63 10.59
N ILE A 119 9.39 7.15 11.32
CA ILE A 119 9.45 7.28 12.80
C ILE A 119 9.46 8.75 13.22
N THR A 120 10.20 9.63 12.51
CA THR A 120 10.24 11.07 12.84
C THR A 120 8.91 11.74 12.55
N MET A 121 8.21 11.32 11.49
CA MET A 121 6.89 11.83 11.11
C MET A 121 5.73 11.23 11.90
N ALA A 122 5.91 10.09 12.59
CA ALA A 122 4.80 9.27 13.11
C ALA A 122 3.84 10.02 14.05
N GLN A 123 4.29 11.05 14.76
CA GLN A 123 3.44 11.89 15.62
C GLN A 123 2.56 12.86 14.83
N ASN A 124 2.91 13.18 13.59
CA ASN A 124 2.17 14.06 12.70
C ASN A 124 1.47 13.24 11.61
N ARG A 125 0.22 12.85 11.89
CA ARG A 125 -0.63 12.08 10.97
C ARG A 125 -0.73 12.73 9.57
N ASN A 126 -0.78 14.06 9.50
CA ASN A 126 -0.87 14.77 8.22
C ASN A 126 0.42 14.65 7.40
N ALA A 127 1.59 14.67 8.05
CA ALA A 127 2.86 14.45 7.38
C ALA A 127 2.96 13.03 6.82
N VAL A 128 2.58 12.01 7.60
CA VAL A 128 2.55 10.61 7.15
C VAL A 128 1.57 10.42 5.99
N ARG A 129 0.40 11.06 6.06
CA ARG A 129 -0.60 11.05 4.98
C ARG A 129 -0.07 11.68 3.70
N ALA A 130 0.58 12.84 3.79
CA ALA A 130 1.18 13.51 2.63
C ALA A 130 2.27 12.64 1.99
N TRP A 131 3.12 12.02 2.81
CA TRP A 131 4.12 11.05 2.36
C TRP A 131 3.47 9.87 1.62
N ALA A 132 2.44 9.25 2.20
CA ALA A 132 1.78 8.09 1.60
C ALA A 132 1.10 8.45 0.27
N LEU A 133 0.42 9.60 0.21
CA LEU A 133 -0.21 10.09 -1.02
C LEU A 133 0.81 10.33 -2.14
N SER A 134 1.96 10.93 -1.82
CA SER A 134 3.06 11.14 -2.76
C SER A 134 3.58 9.81 -3.33
N ASN A 135 3.85 8.83 -2.46
CA ASN A 135 4.34 7.52 -2.88
C ASN A 135 3.31 6.74 -3.70
N ILE A 136 2.02 6.80 -3.32
CA ILE A 136 0.95 6.17 -4.09
C ILE A 136 0.84 6.81 -5.48
N ALA A 137 0.94 8.13 -5.58
CA ALA A 137 0.93 8.82 -6.87
C ALA A 137 2.12 8.40 -7.75
N SER A 138 3.32 8.37 -7.19
CA SER A 138 4.56 7.95 -7.88
C SER A 138 4.47 6.49 -8.35
N CYS A 139 4.10 5.57 -7.45
CA CYS A 139 3.96 4.14 -7.76
C CYS A 139 2.95 3.91 -8.89
N ARG A 140 1.79 4.58 -8.84
CA ARG A 140 0.79 4.50 -9.92
C ARG A 140 1.35 4.98 -11.26
N HIS A 141 2.08 6.10 -11.26
CA HIS A 141 2.71 6.63 -12.46
C HIS A 141 3.72 5.63 -13.06
N ARG A 142 4.61 5.07 -12.23
CA ARG A 142 5.61 4.08 -12.66
C ARG A 142 4.99 2.78 -13.17
N LEU A 143 3.84 2.38 -12.63
CA LEU A 143 3.08 1.23 -13.09
C LEU A 143 2.20 1.51 -14.32
N GLY A 144 2.21 2.73 -14.86
CA GLY A 144 1.33 3.12 -15.97
C GLY A 144 -0.16 3.12 -15.61
N LEU A 145 -0.50 3.18 -14.32
CA LEU A 145 -1.88 3.24 -13.85
C LEU A 145 -2.39 4.67 -13.93
N SER A 146 -3.66 4.84 -14.35
CA SER A 146 -4.29 6.15 -14.41
C SER A 146 -4.25 6.86 -13.04
N PRO A 147 -4.14 8.19 -12.98
CA PRO A 147 -4.26 8.92 -11.71
C PRO A 147 -5.60 8.60 -11.03
N ALA A 148 -5.58 8.27 -9.74
CA ALA A 148 -6.81 8.11 -8.96
C ALA A 148 -7.10 9.39 -8.17
N PRO A 149 -8.37 9.70 -7.86
CA PRO A 149 -8.69 10.75 -6.89
C PRO A 149 -8.28 10.31 -5.47
N LEU A 150 -6.98 10.45 -5.16
CA LEU A 150 -6.35 9.93 -3.94
C LEU A 150 -6.93 10.53 -2.65
N ALA A 151 -7.57 11.71 -2.73
CA ALA A 151 -8.22 12.36 -1.60
C ALA A 151 -9.32 11.49 -0.95
N ARG A 152 -9.92 10.56 -1.70
CA ARG A 152 -10.95 9.63 -1.19
C ARG A 152 -10.37 8.41 -0.47
N ILE A 153 -9.07 8.11 -0.61
CA ILE A 153 -8.44 6.86 -0.13
C ILE A 153 -8.31 6.81 1.40
N PHE A 154 -8.18 7.97 2.05
CA PHE A 154 -7.96 8.07 3.49
C PHE A 154 -9.10 8.79 4.23
N GLY A 155 -10.30 8.83 3.63
CA GLY A 155 -11.45 9.60 4.13
C GLY A 155 -11.25 11.12 4.01
N THR A 156 -12.31 11.86 3.72
CA THR A 156 -12.27 13.33 3.68
C THR A 156 -12.00 13.87 5.09
N GLY A 157 -10.74 14.23 5.37
CA GLY A 157 -10.49 15.39 6.21
C GLY A 157 -11.00 16.60 5.43
N GLU A 158 -11.74 17.47 6.12
CA GLU A 158 -12.42 18.65 5.61
C GLU A 158 -11.69 19.41 4.49
N GLY A 159 -12.50 19.92 3.55
CA GLY A 159 -12.03 20.57 2.34
C GLY A 159 -11.04 21.71 2.61
N VAL A 160 -9.85 21.58 2.05
CA VAL A 160 -9.05 22.76 1.69
C VAL A 160 -9.50 23.14 0.28
N GLN A 161 -10.44 24.07 0.23
CA GLN A 161 -10.75 24.82 -0.98
C GLN A 161 -9.53 25.67 -1.29
N LEU A 162 -8.74 25.27 -2.30
CA LEU A 162 -7.75 26.14 -2.91
C LEU A 162 -8.51 27.17 -3.72
N ASP A 163 -8.70 28.33 -3.11
CA ASP A 163 -9.23 29.54 -3.74
C ASP A 163 -8.22 30.04 -4.77
N CYS A 164 -8.39 29.62 -6.03
CA CYS A 164 -7.75 30.27 -7.16
C CYS A 164 -8.62 31.47 -7.55
N GLY A 165 -8.45 32.58 -6.84
CA GLY A 165 -8.94 33.89 -7.27
C GLY A 165 -8.23 34.35 -8.56
N PRO A 166 -8.90 35.14 -9.40
CA PRO A 166 -8.40 35.51 -10.71
C PRO A 166 -7.36 36.62 -10.59
N ASN A 167 -6.17 36.41 -11.14
CA ASN A 167 -5.30 37.52 -11.50
C ASN A 167 -5.70 38.02 -12.88
N ASP A 168 -6.56 39.03 -12.90
CA ASP A 168 -6.42 40.13 -13.86
C ASP A 168 -5.06 40.76 -13.64
N LEU A 169 -4.31 41.03 -14.72
CA LEU A 169 -3.47 42.22 -14.90
C LEU A 169 -2.97 42.24 -16.36
N VAL A 170 -3.59 43.14 -17.13
CA VAL A 170 -3.09 44.00 -18.23
C VAL A 170 -2.05 43.44 -19.19
#